data_AF-A0A8C1B7N5-F1
#
_entry.id   AF-A0A8C1B7N5-F1
#
_cell.length_a   1.000
_cell.length_b   1.000
_cell.length_c   1.000
_cell.angle_alpha   90.00
_cell.angle_beta   90.00
_cell.angle_gamma   90.00
#
_symmetry.space_group_name_H-M   'P 1'
#
loop_
_entity.id
_entity.type
_entity.pdbx_description
1 polymer ?
#
loop_
_entity_poly.entity_id
_entity_poly.type
_entity_poly.pdbx_seq_one_letter_code
_entity_poly.pdbx_strand_id
1 'polypeptide(L)'
;MLNHWDRWISKRFKKVRLRCQKGIPPSLRGRAWLYLSGGKVKREQNSGKFKELDSMDGDPKWVDVIERDLHRQFPFHEMFVSRGGHGQQDLFRVLKAYTLYRPDEGYCQAQAPIAAVLLMHMPAEDAFWGLVQICEKYLPGYYSAGLEAIQLDGEILNALLKRVSPPAYRHLEKHKIEPILYMTEWFMCAFSRTLPWSSVLRVWDMFLCDGVKIIFRVGLVLLKSMLGSREKLKAGLGQYETMEILRALEPQYLQEGFLIHQVLELPISSRDVEREHRVQLRRWRKTHGELSYKAPPRMHGAHAIMSAEPHTRQDLRQKPTIIVQYPLPSDTKSEFARVKKRSTIRKAPNPKVEVTNPYSVSCTH
;
A
#
# COMPACT_ATOMS: atom_id res chain seq x y z
N MET A 1 -6.46 -1.18 -17.93
CA MET A 1 -5.83 -2.28 -17.15
C MET A 1 -6.77 -2.75 -16.06
N LEU A 2 -7.16 -1.87 -15.12
CA LEU A 2 -8.02 -2.21 -13.97
C LEU A 2 -9.38 -2.82 -14.33
N ASN A 3 -10.04 -2.39 -15.42
CA ASN A 3 -11.33 -2.98 -15.84
C ASN A 3 -11.25 -4.44 -16.30
N HIS A 4 -10.04 -4.97 -16.52
CA HIS A 4 -9.80 -6.35 -16.93
C HIS A 4 -8.71 -6.97 -16.06
N TRP A 5 -8.75 -6.71 -14.74
CA TRP A 5 -7.68 -6.98 -13.81
C TRP A 5 -7.17 -8.42 -13.88
N ASP A 6 -8.07 -9.40 -13.82
CA ASP A 6 -7.75 -10.85 -13.84
C ASP A 6 -6.88 -11.23 -15.03
N ARG A 7 -7.25 -10.75 -16.22
CA ARG A 7 -6.48 -10.99 -17.44
C ARG A 7 -5.09 -10.38 -17.34
N TRP A 8 -4.99 -9.17 -16.78
CA TRP A 8 -3.72 -8.45 -16.68
C TRP A 8 -2.79 -9.05 -15.64
N ILE A 9 -3.30 -9.41 -14.47
CA ILE A 9 -2.50 -10.01 -13.41
C ILE A 9 -2.07 -11.43 -13.78
N SER A 10 -2.94 -12.27 -14.36
CA SER A 10 -2.58 -13.66 -14.68
C SER A 10 -1.74 -13.79 -15.96
N LYS A 11 -2.05 -13.03 -17.03
CA LYS A 11 -1.40 -13.21 -18.35
C LYS A 11 -0.39 -12.13 -18.71
N ARG A 12 -0.41 -10.97 -18.04
CA ARG A 12 0.43 -9.81 -18.39
C ARG A 12 1.11 -9.19 -17.17
N PHE A 13 1.40 -9.98 -16.14
CA PHE A 13 1.97 -9.51 -14.88
C PHE A 13 3.25 -8.68 -15.07
N LYS A 14 4.15 -9.09 -15.96
CA LYS A 14 5.39 -8.34 -16.27
C LYS A 14 5.10 -6.87 -16.63
N LYS A 15 4.02 -6.62 -17.38
CA LYS A 15 3.61 -5.26 -17.77
C LYS A 15 2.93 -4.51 -16.63
N VAL A 16 2.16 -5.19 -15.78
CA VAL A 16 1.61 -4.60 -14.54
C VAL A 16 2.76 -4.14 -13.64
N ARG A 17 3.70 -5.05 -13.37
CA ARG A 17 4.90 -4.81 -12.58
C ARG A 17 5.70 -3.60 -13.11
N LEU A 18 5.95 -3.53 -14.41
CA LEU A 18 6.65 -2.40 -15.03
C LEU A 18 5.90 -1.06 -14.81
N ARG A 19 4.57 -1.06 -14.81
CA ARG A 19 3.79 0.17 -14.54
C ARG A 19 3.91 0.60 -13.08
N CYS A 20 3.84 -0.34 -12.14
CA CYS A 20 4.09 -0.06 -10.72
C CYS A 20 5.51 0.47 -10.48
N GLN A 21 6.51 -0.08 -11.17
CA GLN A 21 7.90 0.38 -11.09
C GLN A 21 8.14 1.76 -11.73
N LYS A 22 7.30 2.17 -12.70
CA LYS A 22 7.37 3.52 -13.27
C LYS A 22 6.67 4.59 -12.44
N GLY A 23 5.60 4.24 -11.72
CA GLY A 23 4.72 5.21 -11.07
C GLY A 23 3.28 4.94 -11.41
N ILE A 24 2.46 4.67 -10.40
CA ILE A 24 1.01 4.70 -10.58
C ILE A 24 0.56 6.17 -10.53
N PRO A 25 -0.20 6.65 -11.53
CA PRO A 25 -0.76 8.00 -11.51
C PRO A 25 -1.59 8.24 -10.24
N PRO A 26 -1.52 9.44 -9.61
CA PRO A 26 -2.24 9.73 -8.37
C PRO A 26 -3.73 9.39 -8.42
N SER A 27 -4.43 9.76 -9.50
CA SER A 27 -5.86 9.50 -9.71
C SER A 27 -6.23 8.02 -9.82
N LEU A 28 -5.25 7.13 -10.01
CA LEU A 28 -5.47 5.70 -10.12
C LEU A 28 -5.01 4.91 -8.89
N ARG A 29 -4.27 5.53 -7.96
CA ARG A 29 -3.66 4.81 -6.82
C ARG A 29 -4.68 4.11 -5.95
N GLY A 30 -5.73 4.80 -5.50
CA GLY A 30 -6.76 4.20 -4.64
C GLY A 30 -7.30 2.88 -5.20
N ARG A 31 -7.74 2.91 -6.46
CA ARG A 31 -8.22 1.72 -7.16
C ARG A 31 -7.10 0.69 -7.36
N ALA A 32 -5.95 1.11 -7.88
CA ALA A 32 -4.87 0.19 -8.21
C ALA A 32 -4.32 -0.53 -6.98
N TRP A 33 -4.12 0.18 -5.86
CA TRP A 33 -3.67 -0.38 -4.60
C TRP A 33 -4.68 -1.38 -4.03
N LEU A 34 -5.98 -1.06 -4.08
CA LEU A 34 -7.03 -2.00 -3.65
C LEU A 34 -7.05 -3.30 -4.48
N TYR A 35 -6.76 -3.21 -5.78
CA TYR A 35 -6.60 -4.38 -6.65
C TYR A 35 -5.30 -5.14 -6.38
N LEU A 36 -4.18 -4.43 -6.20
CA LEU A 36 -2.86 -5.02 -5.96
C LEU A 36 -2.81 -5.75 -4.62
N SER A 37 -3.41 -5.17 -3.56
CA SER A 37 -3.46 -5.77 -2.23
C SER A 37 -4.37 -7.00 -2.16
N GLY A 38 -5.27 -7.21 -3.12
CA GLY A 38 -6.36 -8.18 -3.01
C GLY A 38 -7.55 -7.68 -2.19
N GLY A 39 -7.49 -6.44 -1.67
CA GLY A 39 -8.56 -5.86 -0.85
C GLY A 39 -9.90 -5.78 -1.58
N LYS A 40 -9.89 -5.59 -2.91
CA LYS A 40 -11.13 -5.62 -3.71
C LYS A 40 -11.84 -6.97 -3.62
N VAL A 41 -11.11 -8.07 -3.83
CA VAL A 41 -11.66 -9.44 -3.75
C VAL A 41 -12.23 -9.67 -2.36
N LYS A 42 -11.45 -9.33 -1.33
CA LYS A 42 -11.82 -9.53 0.07
C LYS A 42 -13.08 -8.74 0.45
N ARG A 43 -13.19 -7.48 0.01
CA ARG A 43 -14.39 -6.66 0.19
C ARG A 43 -15.62 -7.28 -0.46
N GLU A 44 -15.48 -7.72 -1.71
CA GLU A 44 -16.60 -8.32 -2.48
C GLU A 44 -17.11 -9.60 -1.82
N GLN A 45 -16.21 -10.43 -1.29
CA GLN A 45 -16.54 -11.64 -0.52
C GLN A 45 -17.17 -11.37 0.86
N ASN A 46 -17.02 -10.15 1.39
CA ASN A 46 -17.47 -9.77 2.74
C ASN A 46 -18.36 -8.52 2.69
N SER A 47 -19.25 -8.46 1.70
CA SER A 47 -20.14 -7.32 1.46
C SER A 47 -20.91 -6.94 2.73
N GLY A 48 -20.78 -5.68 3.16
CA GLY A 48 -21.46 -5.15 4.35
C GLY A 48 -20.75 -5.39 5.68
N LYS A 49 -19.69 -6.22 5.72
CA LYS A 49 -18.99 -6.57 6.95
C LYS A 49 -18.29 -5.37 7.61
N PHE A 50 -17.71 -4.46 6.83
CA PHE A 50 -17.13 -3.24 7.41
C PHE A 50 -18.19 -2.38 8.11
N LYS A 51 -19.36 -2.20 7.48
CA LYS A 51 -20.48 -1.44 8.06
C LYS A 51 -20.99 -2.08 9.35
N GLU A 52 -21.08 -3.41 9.38
CA GLU A 52 -21.42 -4.18 10.59
C GLU A 52 -20.42 -3.89 11.72
N LEU A 53 -19.12 -4.08 11.48
CA LEU A 53 -18.07 -3.86 12.47
C LEU A 53 -17.98 -2.39 12.93
N ASP A 54 -18.16 -1.45 12.01
CA ASP A 54 -18.15 -0.02 12.31
C ASP A 54 -19.31 0.40 13.22
N SER A 55 -20.46 -0.29 13.12
CA SER A 55 -21.62 -0.05 13.99
C SER A 55 -21.51 -0.70 15.38
N MET A 56 -20.59 -1.64 15.56
CA MET A 56 -20.35 -2.29 16.85
C MET A 56 -19.48 -1.42 17.77
N ASP A 57 -19.68 -1.59 19.07
CA ASP A 57 -18.78 -1.04 20.07
C ASP A 57 -17.42 -1.75 20.01
N GLY A 58 -16.35 -0.97 20.12
CA GLY A 58 -15.00 -1.50 20.20
C GLY A 58 -14.65 -1.95 21.62
N ASP A 59 -13.67 -2.83 21.76
CA ASP A 59 -13.07 -3.10 23.07
C ASP A 59 -12.49 -1.78 23.65
N PRO A 60 -12.92 -1.36 24.86
CA PRO A 60 -12.47 -0.11 25.47
C PRO A 60 -10.94 0.02 25.52
N LYS A 61 -10.23 -1.09 25.74
CA LYS A 61 -8.76 -1.11 25.75
C LYS A 61 -8.20 -0.61 24.42
N TRP A 62 -8.73 -1.08 23.30
CA TRP A 62 -8.23 -0.72 21.98
C TRP A 62 -8.71 0.65 21.55
N VAL A 63 -9.96 1.00 21.84
CA VAL A 63 -10.52 2.33 21.59
C VAL A 63 -9.64 3.41 22.20
N ASP A 64 -9.33 3.29 23.49
CA ASP A 64 -8.48 4.24 24.22
C ASP A 64 -7.08 4.38 23.61
N VAL A 65 -6.48 3.26 23.19
CA VAL A 65 -5.14 3.27 22.58
C VAL A 65 -5.19 3.93 21.19
N ILE A 66 -6.20 3.63 20.38
CA ILE A 66 -6.38 4.20 19.04
C ILE A 66 -6.59 5.71 19.15
N GLU A 67 -7.52 6.18 19.99
CA GLU A 67 -7.82 7.62 20.15
C GLU A 67 -6.59 8.44 20.54
N ARG A 68 -5.77 7.91 21.47
CA ARG A 68 -4.50 8.53 21.85
C ARG A 68 -3.47 8.51 20.73
N ASP A 69 -3.60 7.68 19.71
CA ASP A 69 -2.64 7.57 18.63
C ASP A 69 -3.01 8.43 17.42
N LEU A 70 -4.30 8.67 17.17
CA LEU A 70 -4.82 9.39 15.99
C LEU A 70 -4.09 10.72 15.73
N HIS A 71 -3.88 11.53 16.78
CA HIS A 71 -3.29 12.87 16.64
C HIS A 71 -1.82 12.87 16.23
N ARG A 72 -1.11 11.73 16.35
CA ARG A 72 0.29 11.60 15.96
C ARG A 72 0.46 11.14 14.51
N GLN A 73 -0.63 10.82 13.83
CA GLN A 73 -0.62 10.23 12.49
C GLN A 73 -0.73 11.33 11.44
N PHE A 74 0.39 11.63 10.78
CA PHE A 74 0.48 12.69 9.78
C PHE A 74 -0.13 14.02 10.26
N PRO A 75 0.32 14.58 11.40
CA PRO A 75 -0.35 15.69 12.10
C PRO A 75 -0.42 16.98 11.27
N PHE A 76 0.43 17.13 10.25
CA PHE A 76 0.47 18.30 9.37
C PHE A 76 -0.27 18.09 8.05
N HIS A 77 -0.83 16.90 7.81
CA HIS A 77 -1.56 16.61 6.59
C HIS A 77 -3.00 17.11 6.71
N GLU A 78 -3.51 17.80 5.68
CA GLU A 78 -4.83 18.46 5.67
C GLU A 78 -5.98 17.53 6.08
N MET A 79 -5.92 16.25 5.67
CA MET A 79 -6.92 15.24 6.06
C MET A 79 -6.94 14.94 7.57
N PHE A 80 -5.80 15.05 8.27
CA PHE A 80 -5.65 14.59 9.67
C PHE A 80 -5.34 15.71 10.67
N VAL A 81 -5.10 16.94 10.19
CA VAL A 81 -4.72 18.10 11.03
C VAL A 81 -5.81 18.51 12.02
N SER A 82 -7.08 18.43 11.63
CA SER A 82 -8.20 18.80 12.49
C SER A 82 -8.48 17.70 13.52
N ARG A 83 -8.27 18.01 14.80
CA ARG A 83 -8.59 17.09 15.90
C ARG A 83 -10.07 16.76 15.90
N GLY A 84 -10.40 15.47 15.84
CA GLY A 84 -11.78 15.00 15.70
C GLY A 84 -12.43 15.34 14.35
N GLY A 85 -11.66 15.78 13.36
CA GLY A 85 -12.15 15.99 11.99
C GLY A 85 -12.40 14.68 11.24
N HIS A 86 -13.00 14.75 10.06
CA HIS A 86 -13.43 13.58 9.29
C HIS A 86 -12.31 12.56 9.02
N GLY A 87 -11.08 12.99 8.71
CA GLY A 87 -9.99 12.04 8.49
C GLY A 87 -9.57 11.27 9.75
N GLN A 88 -9.54 11.92 10.92
CA GLN A 88 -9.29 11.22 12.19
C GLN A 88 -10.44 10.27 12.54
N GLN A 89 -11.69 10.67 12.27
CA GLN A 89 -12.86 9.81 12.46
C GLN A 89 -12.79 8.58 11.55
N ASP A 90 -12.49 8.74 10.27
CA ASP A 90 -12.35 7.61 9.34
C ASP A 90 -11.18 6.69 9.72
N LEU A 91 -10.06 7.26 10.19
CA LEU A 91 -8.94 6.49 10.71
C LEU A 91 -9.33 5.67 11.95
N PHE A 92 -10.07 6.28 12.88
CA PHE A 92 -10.61 5.58 14.04
C PHE A 92 -11.53 4.42 13.61
N ARG A 93 -12.48 4.68 12.71
CA ARG A 93 -13.43 3.67 12.19
C ARG A 93 -12.71 2.47 11.58
N VAL A 94 -11.70 2.71 10.74
CA VAL A 94 -10.89 1.66 10.11
C VAL A 94 -10.13 0.84 11.15
N LEU A 95 -9.45 1.48 12.10
CA LEU A 95 -8.65 0.79 13.10
C LEU A 95 -9.51 0.05 14.12
N LYS A 96 -10.62 0.64 14.58
CA LYS A 96 -11.60 -0.03 15.45
C LYS A 96 -12.20 -1.25 14.76
N ALA A 97 -12.65 -1.11 13.51
CA ALA A 97 -13.18 -2.25 12.77
C ALA A 97 -12.12 -3.35 12.59
N TYR A 98 -10.84 -3.00 12.43
CA TYR A 98 -9.75 -3.99 12.36
C TYR A 98 -9.63 -4.80 13.65
N THR A 99 -9.67 -4.17 14.83
CA THR A 99 -9.55 -4.90 16.10
C THR A 99 -10.72 -5.84 16.34
N LEU A 100 -11.93 -5.48 15.88
CA LEU A 100 -13.09 -6.35 15.93
C LEU A 100 -13.02 -7.50 14.90
N TYR A 101 -12.39 -7.26 13.75
CA TYR A 101 -12.17 -8.28 12.72
C TYR A 101 -11.04 -9.25 13.08
N ARG A 102 -9.99 -8.78 13.78
CA ARG A 102 -8.83 -9.56 14.24
C ARG A 102 -8.60 -9.38 15.76
N PRO A 103 -9.50 -9.89 16.62
CA PRO A 103 -9.39 -9.70 18.06
C PRO A 103 -8.11 -10.31 18.65
N ASP A 104 -7.60 -11.39 18.05
CA ASP A 104 -6.37 -12.07 18.49
C ASP A 104 -5.10 -11.20 18.30
N GLU A 105 -5.09 -10.32 17.28
CA GLU A 105 -4.00 -9.37 17.05
C GLU A 105 -4.24 -8.04 17.77
N GLY A 106 -5.50 -7.58 17.81
CA GLY A 106 -5.88 -6.30 18.39
C GLY A 106 -5.31 -5.12 17.60
N TYR A 107 -4.89 -4.08 18.33
CA TYR A 107 -4.28 -2.87 17.75
C TYR A 107 -2.81 -2.74 18.11
N CYS A 108 -1.97 -2.63 17.08
CA CYS A 108 -0.59 -2.21 17.17
C CYS A 108 -0.43 -0.80 16.58
N GLN A 109 0.26 0.10 17.28
CA GLN A 109 0.44 1.51 16.87
C GLN A 109 1.01 1.67 15.46
N ALA A 110 1.82 0.72 15.00
CA ALA A 110 2.37 0.74 13.65
C ALA A 110 1.34 0.50 12.54
N GLN A 111 0.11 0.10 12.86
CA GLN A 111 -0.98 -0.05 11.88
C GLN A 111 -1.60 1.29 11.49
N ALA A 112 -1.64 2.29 12.38
CA ALA A 112 -2.24 3.58 12.07
C ALA A 112 -1.57 4.31 10.89
N PRO A 113 -0.23 4.35 10.76
CA PRO A 113 0.40 4.91 9.57
C PRO A 113 -0.01 4.18 8.28
N ILE A 114 -0.15 2.86 8.31
CA ILE A 114 -0.58 2.05 7.16
C ILE A 114 -2.01 2.44 6.76
N ALA A 115 -2.92 2.46 7.74
CA ALA A 115 -4.32 2.83 7.53
C ALA A 115 -4.48 4.27 7.02
N ALA A 116 -3.71 5.21 7.57
CA ALA A 116 -3.73 6.61 7.15
C ALA A 116 -3.27 6.78 5.69
N VAL A 117 -2.18 6.12 5.28
CA VAL A 117 -1.71 6.15 3.87
C VAL A 117 -2.78 5.61 2.91
N LEU A 118 -3.51 4.56 3.31
CA LEU A 118 -4.62 4.04 2.52
C LEU A 118 -5.77 5.06 2.44
N LEU A 119 -6.20 5.62 3.57
CA LEU A 119 -7.29 6.61 3.65
C LEU A 119 -7.04 7.87 2.81
N MET A 120 -5.78 8.29 2.67
CA MET A 120 -5.43 9.39 1.76
C MET A 120 -5.76 9.11 0.29
N HIS A 121 -6.00 7.85 -0.09
CA HIS A 121 -6.22 7.44 -1.48
C HIS A 121 -7.53 6.72 -1.74
N MET A 122 -8.21 6.22 -0.70
CA MET A 122 -9.44 5.44 -0.86
C MET A 122 -10.40 5.62 0.33
N PRO A 123 -11.71 5.38 0.14
CA PRO A 123 -12.69 5.46 1.22
C PRO A 123 -12.40 4.49 2.37
N ALA A 124 -13.00 4.74 3.54
CA ALA A 124 -12.77 3.97 4.77
C ALA A 124 -12.95 2.45 4.61
N GLU A 125 -14.00 1.98 3.91
CA GLU A 125 -14.21 0.54 3.68
C GLU A 125 -13.08 -0.07 2.85
N ASP A 126 -12.62 0.63 1.82
CA ASP A 126 -11.54 0.16 0.96
C ASP A 126 -10.20 0.16 1.72
N ALA A 127 -9.97 1.19 2.53
CA ALA A 127 -8.79 1.28 3.39
C ALA A 127 -8.78 0.17 4.44
N PHE A 128 -9.93 -0.16 5.03
CA PHE A 128 -10.09 -1.29 5.94
C PHE A 128 -9.69 -2.61 5.27
N TRP A 129 -10.23 -2.93 4.09
CA TRP A 129 -9.86 -4.18 3.40
C TRP A 129 -8.42 -4.18 2.87
N GLY A 130 -7.89 -3.01 2.50
CA GLY A 130 -6.49 -2.83 2.19
C GLY A 130 -5.59 -3.14 3.40
N LEU A 131 -5.93 -2.62 4.58
CA LEU A 131 -5.22 -2.86 5.83
C LEU A 131 -5.26 -4.35 6.20
N VAL A 132 -6.44 -4.98 6.18
CA VAL A 132 -6.62 -6.41 6.42
C VAL A 132 -5.68 -7.25 5.55
N GLN A 133 -5.66 -6.98 4.24
CA GLN A 133 -4.79 -7.72 3.32
C GLN A 133 -3.30 -7.46 3.56
N ILE A 134 -2.90 -6.23 3.88
CA ILE A 134 -1.51 -5.92 4.22
C ILE A 134 -1.07 -6.70 5.45
N CYS A 135 -1.85 -6.69 6.53
CA CYS A 135 -1.54 -7.40 7.76
C CYS A 135 -1.55 -8.92 7.58
N GLU A 136 -2.57 -9.49 6.93
CA GLU A 136 -2.72 -10.95 6.81
C GLU A 136 -1.81 -11.58 5.76
N LYS A 137 -1.56 -10.89 4.62
CA LYS A 137 -0.89 -11.49 3.46
C LYS A 137 0.53 -10.97 3.25
N TYR A 138 0.75 -9.68 3.45
CA TYR A 138 2.06 -9.07 3.16
C TYR A 138 2.99 -9.08 4.37
N LEU A 139 2.45 -8.79 5.55
CA LEU A 139 3.19 -8.61 6.80
C LEU A 139 2.68 -9.55 7.92
N PRO A 140 2.48 -10.86 7.64
CA PRO A 140 1.93 -11.78 8.63
C PRO A 140 2.82 -11.84 9.88
N GLY A 141 2.19 -11.74 11.05
CA GLY A 141 2.86 -11.80 12.36
C GLY A 141 3.59 -10.51 12.78
N TYR A 142 3.63 -9.47 11.95
CA TYR A 142 4.33 -8.23 12.31
C TYR A 142 3.73 -7.54 13.54
N TYR A 143 2.42 -7.63 13.70
CA TYR A 143 1.66 -6.91 14.72
C TYR A 143 1.29 -7.79 15.92
N SER A 144 1.81 -9.02 15.99
CA SER A 144 1.61 -9.89 17.15
C SER A 144 2.42 -9.42 18.36
N ALA A 145 2.02 -9.87 19.55
CA ALA A 145 2.83 -9.73 20.75
C ALA A 145 4.23 -10.33 20.54
N GLY A 146 5.27 -9.70 21.10
CA GLY A 146 6.65 -10.18 21.05
C GLY A 146 7.45 -9.82 19.79
N LEU A 147 6.80 -9.34 18.72
CA LEU A 147 7.48 -8.88 17.48
C LEU A 147 8.42 -9.92 16.85
N GLU A 148 8.17 -11.22 17.06
CA GLU A 148 9.05 -12.29 16.57
C GLU A 148 9.21 -12.27 15.05
N ALA A 149 8.13 -11.94 14.31
CA ALA A 149 8.20 -11.79 12.85
C ALA A 149 9.16 -10.68 12.42
N ILE A 150 9.20 -9.57 13.16
CA ILE A 150 10.11 -8.44 12.89
C ILE A 150 11.55 -8.82 13.24
N GLN A 151 11.76 -9.51 14.37
CA GLN A 151 13.08 -9.99 14.77
C GLN A 151 13.64 -10.95 13.71
N LEU A 152 12.82 -11.91 13.25
CA LEU A 152 13.18 -12.83 12.18
C LEU A 152 13.51 -12.09 10.88
N ASP A 153 12.71 -11.10 10.50
CA ASP A 153 12.97 -10.27 9.33
C ASP A 153 14.22 -9.40 9.50
N GLY A 154 14.59 -9.05 10.73
CA GLY A 154 15.87 -8.44 11.05
C GLY A 154 17.06 -9.33 10.75
N GLU A 155 16.98 -10.60 11.14
CA GLU A 155 18.01 -11.58 10.77
C GLU A 155 18.12 -11.78 9.26
N ILE A 156 16.98 -11.78 8.55
CA ILE A 156 16.97 -11.81 7.08
C ILE A 156 17.64 -10.56 6.51
N LEU A 157 17.31 -9.37 7.03
CA LEU A 157 17.90 -8.11 6.57
C LEU A 157 19.42 -8.11 6.79
N ASN A 158 19.89 -8.56 7.95
CA ASN A 158 21.31 -8.65 8.28
C ASN A 158 22.05 -9.62 7.35
N ALA A 159 21.47 -10.80 7.08
CA ALA A 159 22.03 -11.77 6.15
C ALA A 159 22.12 -11.24 4.71
N LEU A 160 21.09 -10.51 4.25
CA LEU A 160 21.11 -9.87 2.93
C LEU A 160 22.09 -8.70 2.89
N LEU A 161 22.25 -7.94 3.98
CA LEU A 161 23.20 -6.84 4.09
C LEU A 161 24.63 -7.33 3.94
N LYS A 162 24.96 -8.49 4.54
CA LYS A 162 26.27 -9.13 4.38
C LYS A 162 26.65 -9.33 2.91
N ARG A 163 25.67 -9.63 2.05
CA ARG A 163 25.87 -9.80 0.60
C ARG A 163 25.89 -8.48 -0.16
N VAL A 164 25.05 -7.52 0.21
CA VAL A 164 24.89 -6.24 -0.49
C VAL A 164 25.97 -5.22 -0.14
N SER A 165 26.36 -5.17 1.13
CA SER A 165 27.36 -4.25 1.68
C SER A 165 28.11 -4.91 2.85
N PRO A 166 29.13 -5.75 2.55
CA PRO A 166 30.00 -6.32 3.58
C PRO A 166 30.64 -5.31 4.54
N PRO A 167 31.00 -4.07 4.13
CA PRO A 167 31.47 -3.05 5.07
C PRO A 167 30.42 -2.65 6.11
N ALA A 168 29.19 -2.36 5.67
CA ALA A 168 28.10 -1.98 6.57
C ALA A 168 27.76 -3.11 7.55
N TYR A 169 27.66 -4.35 7.05
CA TYR A 169 27.43 -5.53 7.89
C TYR A 169 28.49 -5.67 8.98
N ARG A 170 29.78 -5.66 8.62
CA ARG A 170 30.87 -5.79 9.59
C ARG A 170 30.88 -4.67 10.63
N HIS A 171 30.49 -3.46 10.23
CA HIS A 171 30.38 -2.33 11.13
C HIS A 171 29.30 -2.56 12.20
N LEU A 172 28.09 -2.93 11.77
CA LEU A 172 26.98 -3.20 12.70
C LEU A 172 27.31 -4.36 13.65
N GLU A 173 27.91 -5.44 13.14
CA GLU A 173 28.33 -6.59 13.95
C GLU A 173 29.41 -6.20 14.97
N LYS A 174 30.42 -5.42 14.56
CA LYS A 174 31.49 -4.95 15.45
C LYS A 174 30.93 -4.15 16.63
N HIS A 175 29.92 -3.32 16.37
CA HIS A 175 29.29 -2.47 17.39
C HIS A 175 28.06 -3.11 18.04
N LYS A 176 27.77 -4.39 17.76
CA LYS A 176 26.64 -5.15 18.29
C LYS A 176 25.30 -4.42 18.13
N ILE A 177 25.09 -3.82 16.95
CA ILE A 177 23.87 -3.12 16.61
C ILE A 177 22.91 -4.10 15.96
N GLU A 178 21.96 -4.58 16.76
CA GLU A 178 20.94 -5.51 16.29
C GLU A 178 19.91 -4.80 15.38
N PRO A 179 19.42 -5.47 14.32
CA PRO A 179 18.47 -4.88 13.39
C PRO A 179 17.22 -4.26 14.04
N ILE A 180 16.69 -4.93 15.07
CA ILE A 180 15.50 -4.49 15.82
C ILE A 180 15.61 -3.06 16.37
N LEU A 181 16.83 -2.57 16.63
CA LEU A 181 17.07 -1.23 17.19
C LEU A 181 16.79 -0.08 16.21
N TYR A 182 16.85 -0.33 14.90
CA TYR A 182 16.67 0.71 13.87
C TYR A 182 15.58 0.40 12.85
N MET A 183 15.33 -0.87 12.53
CA MET A 183 14.45 -1.24 11.42
C MET A 183 12.98 -1.40 11.80
N THR A 184 12.66 -1.48 13.10
CA THR A 184 11.32 -1.83 13.57
C THR A 184 10.27 -0.92 12.96
N GLU A 185 10.46 0.39 13.04
CA GLU A 185 9.55 1.36 12.43
C GLU A 185 9.53 1.27 10.91
N TRP A 186 10.70 1.12 10.28
CA TRP A 186 10.83 1.03 8.82
C TRP A 186 9.96 -0.10 8.25
N PHE A 187 9.97 -1.26 8.92
CA PHE A 187 9.29 -2.46 8.45
C PHE A 187 7.83 -2.48 8.88
N MET A 188 7.53 -2.20 10.16
CA MET A 188 6.17 -2.24 10.68
C MET A 188 5.27 -1.18 10.07
N CYS A 189 5.82 -0.01 9.74
CA CYS A 189 5.10 1.09 9.10
C CYS A 189 5.31 1.11 7.57
N ALA A 190 5.95 0.10 6.99
CA ALA A 190 6.28 0.05 5.56
C ALA A 190 6.85 1.39 5.02
N PHE A 191 7.78 1.96 5.78
CA PHE A 191 8.45 3.24 5.55
C PHE A 191 7.57 4.50 5.49
N SER A 192 6.27 4.41 5.80
CA SER A 192 5.34 5.54 5.69
C SER A 192 5.65 6.72 6.62
N ARG A 193 6.31 6.46 7.75
CA ARG A 193 6.77 7.49 8.70
C ARG A 193 8.19 8.00 8.43
N THR A 194 8.96 7.26 7.66
CA THR A 194 10.41 7.48 7.51
C THR A 194 10.74 8.22 6.21
N LEU A 195 10.04 7.90 5.12
CA LEU A 195 10.34 8.45 3.80
C LEU A 195 9.53 9.72 3.53
N PRO A 196 10.07 10.66 2.72
CA PRO A 196 9.29 11.72 2.10
C PRO A 196 8.09 11.15 1.33
N TRP A 197 6.99 11.91 1.29
CA TRP A 197 5.71 11.43 0.75
C TRP A 197 5.82 10.88 -0.69
N SER A 198 6.54 11.58 -1.56
CA SER A 198 6.80 11.15 -2.94
C SER A 198 7.44 9.75 -2.99
N SER A 199 8.46 9.51 -2.16
CA SER A 199 9.11 8.22 -2.01
C SER A 199 8.20 7.14 -1.41
N VAL A 200 7.39 7.47 -0.39
CA VAL A 200 6.40 6.54 0.19
C VAL A 200 5.49 5.99 -0.89
N LEU A 201 4.91 6.87 -1.72
CA LEU A 201 3.99 6.48 -2.79
C LEU A 201 4.62 5.50 -3.77
N ARG A 202 5.88 5.76 -4.16
CA ARG A 202 6.60 4.90 -5.11
C ARG A 202 7.00 3.56 -4.51
N VAL A 203 7.44 3.56 -3.25
CA VAL A 203 7.71 2.33 -2.49
C VAL A 203 6.44 1.50 -2.35
N TRP A 204 5.29 2.11 -2.05
CA TRP A 204 4.01 1.43 -1.90
C TRP A 204 3.47 0.86 -3.22
N ASP A 205 3.59 1.59 -4.33
CA ASP A 205 3.27 1.09 -5.67
C ASP A 205 3.98 -0.25 -5.96
N MET A 206 5.27 -0.31 -5.62
CA MET A 206 6.09 -1.51 -5.81
C MET A 206 5.81 -2.56 -4.74
N PHE A 207 5.68 -2.19 -3.47
CA PHE A 207 5.44 -3.12 -2.36
C PHE A 207 4.15 -3.92 -2.56
N LEU A 208 3.05 -3.25 -2.90
CA LEU A 208 1.78 -3.95 -3.14
C LEU A 208 1.86 -4.87 -4.38
N CYS A 209 2.63 -4.51 -5.39
CA CYS A 209 2.79 -5.32 -6.60
C CYS A 209 3.76 -6.50 -6.42
N ASP A 210 4.93 -6.25 -5.85
CA ASP A 210 6.09 -7.14 -5.82
C ASP A 210 6.31 -7.80 -4.46
N GLY A 211 5.55 -7.41 -3.45
CA GLY A 211 5.60 -7.93 -2.08
C GLY A 211 6.72 -7.34 -1.24
N VAL A 212 6.94 -7.97 -0.09
CA VAL A 212 7.84 -7.48 0.96
C VAL A 212 9.30 -7.31 0.53
N LYS A 213 9.73 -7.97 -0.56
CA LYS A 213 11.10 -7.80 -1.08
C LYS A 213 11.46 -6.33 -1.33
N ILE A 214 10.47 -5.49 -1.60
CA ILE A 214 10.67 -4.05 -1.78
C ILE A 214 11.06 -3.38 -0.45
N ILE A 215 10.41 -3.74 0.66
CA ILE A 215 10.75 -3.25 2.00
C ILE A 215 12.20 -3.61 2.35
N PHE A 216 12.62 -4.85 2.10
CA PHE A 216 14.01 -5.27 2.26
C PHE A 216 14.97 -4.48 1.37
N ARG A 217 14.65 -4.29 0.08
CA ARG A 217 15.50 -3.52 -0.83
C ARG A 217 15.67 -2.08 -0.37
N VAL A 218 14.60 -1.43 0.09
CA VAL A 218 14.67 -0.06 0.63
C VAL A 218 15.58 -0.03 1.86
N GLY A 219 15.37 -0.92 2.84
CA GLY A 219 16.23 -1.00 4.03
C GLY A 219 17.71 -1.23 3.69
N LEU A 220 18.00 -2.13 2.76
CA LEU A 220 19.36 -2.41 2.29
C LEU A 220 19.99 -1.22 1.55
N VAL A 221 19.23 -0.49 0.73
CA VAL A 221 19.70 0.72 0.06
C VAL A 221 20.03 1.79 1.08
N LEU A 222 19.19 2.00 2.09
CA LEU A 222 19.45 2.98 3.15
C LEU A 222 20.69 2.61 3.95
N LEU A 223 20.82 1.36 4.42
CA LEU A 223 22.00 0.88 5.14
C LEU A 223 23.28 0.97 4.31
N LYS A 224 23.23 0.58 3.04
CA LYS A 224 24.36 0.72 2.11
C LYS A 224 24.71 2.20 1.90
N SER A 225 23.71 3.06 1.80
CA SER A 225 23.92 4.49 1.59
C SER A 225 24.52 5.16 2.83
N MET A 226 24.12 4.75 4.04
CA MET A 226 24.66 5.33 5.28
C MET A 226 26.01 4.75 5.69
N LEU A 227 26.24 3.45 5.49
CA LEU A 227 27.38 2.73 6.09
C LEU A 227 28.25 1.97 5.07
N GLY A 228 28.02 2.16 3.77
CA GLY A 228 28.65 1.34 2.73
C GLY A 228 30.07 1.73 2.33
N SER A 229 30.56 2.91 2.73
CA SER A 229 31.91 3.39 2.38
C SER A 229 32.77 3.65 3.60
N ARG A 230 34.10 3.56 3.45
CA ARG A 230 35.04 3.77 4.55
C ARG A 230 34.93 5.18 5.14
N GLU A 231 34.68 6.17 4.30
CA GLU A 231 34.51 7.57 4.71
C GLU A 231 33.32 7.70 5.65
N LYS A 232 32.20 7.03 5.34
CA LYS A 232 30.99 7.07 6.16
C LYS A 232 31.16 6.31 7.48
N LEU A 233 31.90 5.20 7.47
CA LEU A 233 32.22 4.45 8.68
C LEU A 233 33.11 5.24 9.67
N LYS A 234 33.89 6.22 9.19
CA LYS A 234 34.66 7.10 10.08
C LYS A 234 33.78 8.04 10.91
N ALA A 235 32.56 8.34 10.46
CA ALA A 235 31.62 9.16 11.22
C ALA A 235 30.91 8.37 12.34
N GLY A 236 30.74 7.05 12.16
CA GLY A 236 30.12 6.16 13.15
C GLY A 236 31.14 5.42 14.01
N LEU A 237 32.03 6.12 14.73
CA LEU A 237 33.14 5.48 15.46
C LEU A 237 32.70 4.48 16.54
N GLY A 238 31.49 4.66 17.09
CA GLY A 238 30.92 3.82 18.13
C GLY A 238 29.47 3.41 17.85
N GLN A 239 28.90 2.70 18.84
CA GLN A 239 27.52 2.24 18.78
C GLN A 239 26.54 3.42 18.77
N TYR A 240 26.79 4.44 19.60
CA TYR A 240 25.93 5.60 19.75
C TYR A 240 25.85 6.44 18.46
N GLU A 241 26.99 6.81 17.89
CA GLU A 241 27.08 7.63 16.67
C GLU A 241 26.46 6.89 15.48
N THR A 242 26.68 5.58 15.40
CA THR A 242 26.05 4.75 14.36
C THR A 242 24.52 4.73 14.52
N MET A 243 24.01 4.66 15.75
CA MET A 243 22.56 4.71 16.00
C MET A 243 21.96 6.08 15.69
N GLU A 244 22.68 7.19 15.93
CA GLU A 244 22.24 8.52 15.51
C GLU A 244 22.13 8.62 13.99
N ILE A 245 23.14 8.13 13.26
CA ILE A 245 23.13 8.05 11.80
C ILE A 245 21.92 7.25 11.28
N LEU A 246 21.59 6.12 11.92
CA LEU A 246 20.47 5.28 11.50
C LEU A 246 19.09 5.87 11.85
N ARG A 247 19.00 6.70 12.89
CA ARG A 247 17.76 7.39 13.29
C ARG A 247 17.52 8.66 12.48
N ALA A 248 18.59 9.37 12.10
CA ALA A 248 18.54 10.63 11.36
C ALA A 248 19.07 10.41 9.93
N LEU A 249 18.31 9.69 9.12
CA LEU A 249 18.69 9.40 7.74
C LEU A 249 18.86 10.68 6.92
N GLU A 250 19.97 10.79 6.20
CA GLU A 250 20.25 11.96 5.38
C GLU A 250 19.19 12.14 4.26
N PRO A 251 18.59 13.33 4.10
CA PRO A 251 17.49 13.56 3.16
C PRO A 251 17.80 13.21 1.70
N GLN A 252 19.07 13.32 1.29
CA GLN A 252 19.51 13.00 -0.08
C GLN A 252 19.25 11.54 -0.48
N TYR A 253 19.35 10.61 0.47
CA TYR A 253 19.11 9.18 0.20
C TYR A 253 17.62 8.83 0.23
N LEU A 254 16.79 9.71 0.78
CA LEU A 254 15.35 9.52 0.89
C LEU A 254 14.58 10.09 -0.30
N GLN A 255 15.24 10.89 -1.15
CA GLN A 255 14.63 11.48 -2.35
C GLN A 255 14.19 10.42 -3.35
N GLU A 256 13.01 10.62 -3.94
CA GLU A 256 12.36 9.65 -4.83
C GLU A 256 13.30 9.18 -5.95
N GLY A 257 13.92 10.11 -6.68
CA GLY A 257 14.75 9.78 -7.83
C GLY A 257 15.92 8.85 -7.48
N PHE A 258 16.68 9.20 -6.42
CA PHE A 258 17.81 8.39 -5.96
C PHE A 258 17.33 7.04 -5.40
N LEU A 259 16.37 7.06 -4.47
CA LEU A 259 15.95 5.87 -3.74
C LEU A 259 15.37 4.83 -4.69
N ILE A 260 14.46 5.24 -5.58
CA ILE A 260 13.77 4.31 -6.48
C ILE A 260 14.75 3.73 -7.51
N HIS A 261 15.69 4.53 -8.02
CA HIS A 261 16.76 4.02 -8.88
C HIS A 261 17.57 2.91 -8.18
N GLN A 262 18.09 3.19 -6.98
CA GLN A 262 18.89 2.24 -6.22
C GLN A 262 18.10 0.97 -5.84
N VAL A 263 16.82 1.11 -5.46
CA VAL A 263 15.94 -0.03 -5.12
C VAL A 263 15.70 -0.94 -6.32
N LEU A 264 15.55 -0.39 -7.52
CA LEU A 264 15.33 -1.18 -8.74
C LEU A 264 16.59 -1.92 -9.17
N GLU A 265 17.76 -1.29 -9.07
CA GLU A 265 19.05 -1.89 -9.42
C GLU A 265 19.52 -2.97 -8.44
N LEU A 266 19.06 -2.95 -7.19
CA LEU A 266 19.52 -3.90 -6.18
C LEU A 266 19.14 -5.35 -6.55
N PRO A 267 20.08 -6.30 -6.69
CA PRO A 267 19.82 -7.64 -7.23
C PRO A 267 19.29 -8.61 -6.15
N ILE A 268 18.26 -8.20 -5.40
CA ILE A 268 17.61 -9.03 -4.37
C ILE A 268 16.24 -9.49 -4.89
N SER A 269 16.09 -10.78 -5.14
CA SER A 269 14.83 -11.36 -5.60
C SER A 269 13.95 -11.83 -4.43
N SER A 270 12.65 -12.08 -4.68
CA SER A 270 11.78 -12.71 -3.68
C SER A 270 12.29 -14.10 -3.25
N ARG A 271 12.98 -14.80 -4.16
CA ARG A 271 13.59 -16.12 -3.85
C ARG A 271 14.75 -16.00 -2.87
N ASP A 272 15.48 -14.90 -2.88
CA ASP A 272 16.54 -14.64 -1.90
C ASP A 272 15.96 -14.42 -0.52
N VAL A 273 14.94 -13.55 -0.40
CA VAL A 273 14.22 -13.30 0.86
C VAL A 273 13.63 -14.60 1.40
N GLU A 274 12.99 -15.41 0.57
CA GLU A 274 12.40 -16.69 0.96
C GLU A 274 13.45 -17.75 1.37
N ARG A 275 14.63 -17.71 0.74
CA ARG A 275 15.74 -18.58 1.12
C ARG A 275 16.24 -18.20 2.51
N GLU A 276 16.50 -16.92 2.75
CA GLU A 276 16.95 -16.44 4.05
C GLU A 276 15.90 -16.67 5.12
N HIS A 277 14.62 -16.44 4.84
CA HIS A 277 13.52 -16.75 5.77
C HIS A 277 13.58 -18.20 6.26
N ARG A 278 13.71 -19.17 5.35
CA ARG A 278 13.84 -20.60 5.71
C ARG A 278 15.13 -20.92 6.47
N VAL A 279 16.22 -20.18 6.24
CA VAL A 279 17.48 -20.36 6.98
C VAL A 279 17.33 -19.81 8.40
N GLN A 280 16.86 -18.57 8.54
CA GLN A 280 16.73 -17.92 9.84
C GLN A 280 15.64 -18.57 10.70
N LEU A 281 14.52 -19.00 10.11
CA LEU A 281 13.47 -19.71 10.85
C LEU A 281 13.97 -21.04 11.43
N ARG A 282 14.80 -21.78 10.69
CA ARG A 282 15.44 -23.00 11.20
C ARG A 282 16.42 -22.72 12.32
N ARG A 283 17.11 -21.58 12.30
CA ARG A 283 18.02 -21.15 13.39
C ARG A 283 17.23 -20.72 14.62
N TRP A 284 16.18 -19.91 14.41
CA TRP A 284 15.26 -19.47 15.45
C TRP A 284 14.68 -20.65 16.23
N ARG A 285 14.17 -21.67 15.51
CA ARG A 285 13.63 -22.88 16.14
C ARG A 285 14.61 -23.63 17.03
N LYS A 286 15.91 -23.56 16.72
CA LYS A 286 16.94 -24.20 17.54
C LYS A 286 17.27 -23.40 18.80
N THR A 287 17.14 -22.08 18.76
CA THR A 287 17.55 -21.19 19.86
C THR A 287 16.39 -20.76 20.76
N HIS A 288 15.20 -20.58 20.21
CA HIS A 288 14.02 -20.03 20.90
C HIS A 288 12.82 -20.99 20.93
N GLY A 289 12.85 -22.07 20.15
CA GLY A 289 11.70 -22.97 19.97
C GLY A 289 10.75 -22.50 18.87
N GLU A 290 9.52 -23.02 18.88
CA GLU A 290 8.50 -22.63 17.89
C GLU A 290 8.07 -21.16 18.08
N LEU A 291 7.68 -20.54 16.97
CA LEU A 291 7.11 -19.18 17.01
C LEU A 291 5.83 -19.18 17.84
N SER A 292 5.67 -18.17 18.68
CA SER A 292 4.48 -18.01 19.51
C SER A 292 3.26 -17.62 18.68
N TYR A 293 3.47 -16.95 17.54
CA TYR A 293 2.41 -16.61 16.60
C TYR A 293 2.25 -17.67 15.50
N LYS A 294 0.99 -17.96 15.17
CA LYS A 294 0.63 -18.83 14.03
C LYS A 294 0.11 -17.97 12.89
N ALA A 295 0.98 -17.56 11.98
CA ALA A 295 0.56 -16.84 10.78
C ALA A 295 0.69 -17.69 9.51
N PRO A 296 -0.19 -17.47 8.52
CA PRO A 296 -0.05 -18.09 7.22
C PRO A 296 1.26 -17.64 6.53
N PRO A 297 1.76 -18.42 5.55
CA PRO A 297 2.92 -18.02 4.76
C PRO A 297 2.71 -16.66 4.10
N ARG A 298 3.77 -15.84 4.11
CA ARG A 298 3.77 -14.53 3.48
C ARG A 298 3.57 -14.63 1.96
N MET A 299 2.70 -13.78 1.43
CA MET A 299 2.49 -13.64 0.00
C MET A 299 3.46 -12.64 -0.62
N HIS A 300 4.13 -13.06 -1.69
CA HIS A 300 5.16 -12.26 -2.38
C HIS A 300 4.58 -11.32 -3.45
N GLY A 301 3.53 -10.58 -3.10
CA GLY A 301 2.91 -9.54 -3.93
C GLY A 301 1.62 -9.96 -4.65
N ALA A 302 1.06 -9.03 -5.43
CA ALA A 302 -0.27 -9.12 -6.03
C ALA A 302 -0.52 -10.41 -6.85
N HIS A 303 0.48 -10.90 -7.58
CA HIS A 303 0.33 -12.14 -8.36
C HIS A 303 0.14 -13.38 -7.47
N ALA A 304 0.87 -13.45 -6.34
CA ALA A 304 0.75 -14.56 -5.40
C ALA A 304 -0.62 -14.55 -4.71
N ILE A 305 -1.08 -13.36 -4.30
CA ILE A 305 -2.40 -13.18 -3.67
C ILE A 305 -3.51 -13.59 -4.62
N MET A 306 -3.50 -13.10 -5.86
CA MET A 306 -4.52 -13.48 -6.85
C MET A 306 -4.56 -14.98 -7.14
N SER A 307 -3.39 -15.64 -7.12
CA SER A 307 -3.31 -17.07 -7.36
C SER A 307 -3.88 -17.89 -6.19
N ALA A 308 -3.79 -17.36 -4.96
CA ALA A 308 -4.31 -17.99 -3.76
C ALA A 308 -5.81 -17.68 -3.53
N GLU A 309 -6.27 -16.48 -3.89
CA GLU A 309 -7.64 -15.99 -3.69
C GLU A 309 -8.20 -15.45 -5.03
N PRO A 310 -8.57 -16.33 -5.98
CA PRO A 310 -9.09 -15.89 -7.27
C PRO A 310 -10.49 -15.25 -7.14
N HIS A 311 -10.80 -14.29 -8.00
CA HIS A 311 -12.13 -13.69 -8.10
C HIS A 311 -13.21 -14.73 -8.47
N THR A 312 -14.36 -14.67 -7.80
CA THR A 312 -15.56 -15.42 -8.20
C THR A 312 -16.22 -14.73 -9.40
N ARG A 313 -16.73 -15.47 -10.39
CA ARG A 313 -17.32 -14.90 -11.62
C ARG A 313 -18.48 -13.91 -11.38
N GLN A 314 -19.13 -13.93 -10.21
CA GLN A 314 -20.15 -12.95 -9.81
C GLN A 314 -19.58 -11.54 -9.55
N ASP A 315 -18.30 -11.43 -9.20
CA ASP A 315 -17.61 -10.19 -8.80
C ASP A 315 -17.14 -9.34 -10.01
N LEU A 316 -17.42 -9.81 -11.23
CA LEU A 316 -17.12 -9.13 -12.49
C LEU A 316 -18.13 -8.03 -12.85
N ARG A 317 -19.28 -7.97 -12.16
CA ARG A 317 -20.26 -6.90 -12.36
C ARG A 317 -19.87 -5.69 -11.51
N GLN A 318 -19.16 -4.74 -12.14
CA GLN A 318 -19.04 -3.40 -11.58
C GLN A 318 -20.44 -2.81 -11.39
N LYS A 319 -20.86 -2.58 -10.14
CA LYS A 319 -21.99 -1.69 -9.87
C LYS A 319 -21.49 -0.25 -10.01
N PRO A 320 -22.00 0.55 -10.96
CA PRO A 320 -21.62 1.96 -11.02
C PRO A 320 -22.00 2.63 -9.71
N THR A 321 -21.04 3.27 -9.05
CA THR A 321 -21.25 4.00 -7.79
C THR A 321 -22.08 5.28 -8.00
N ILE A 322 -22.15 5.77 -9.24
CA ILE A 322 -22.94 6.94 -9.65
C ILE A 322 -23.89 6.46 -10.74
N ILE A 323 -25.19 6.43 -10.42
CA ILE A 323 -26.27 6.26 -11.39
C ILE A 323 -26.78 7.66 -11.71
N VAL A 324 -26.37 8.21 -12.86
CA VAL A 324 -27.02 9.43 -13.39
C VAL A 324 -28.37 8.99 -13.93
N GLN A 325 -29.44 9.28 -13.21
CA GLN A 325 -30.79 9.08 -13.71
C GLN A 325 -31.04 10.10 -14.82
N TYR A 326 -31.09 9.63 -16.07
CA TYR A 326 -31.65 10.43 -17.15
C TYR A 326 -33.17 10.34 -17.09
N PRO A 327 -33.91 11.45 -17.18
CA PRO A 327 -35.36 11.41 -17.36
C PRO A 327 -35.68 10.62 -18.65
N LEU A 328 -36.53 9.60 -18.54
CA LEU A 328 -37.05 8.89 -19.72
C LEU A 328 -37.89 9.87 -20.56
N PRO A 329 -37.77 9.85 -21.90
CA PRO A 329 -38.68 10.60 -22.77
C PRO A 329 -40.11 10.10 -22.56
N SER A 330 -41.04 11.02 -22.32
CA SER A 330 -42.47 10.72 -22.25
C SER A 330 -42.96 10.14 -23.58
N ASP A 331 -43.62 9.00 -23.52
CA ASP A 331 -44.34 8.40 -24.64
C ASP A 331 -45.53 9.29 -25.04
N THR A 332 -45.35 10.13 -26.05
CA THR A 332 -46.46 10.66 -26.85
C THR A 332 -46.40 10.08 -28.26
N LYS A 333 -46.75 8.79 -28.36
CA LYS A 333 -47.23 8.20 -29.62
C LYS A 333 -48.75 8.08 -29.57
N SER A 334 -49.43 9.17 -29.92
CA SER A 334 -50.79 9.12 -30.42
C SER A 334 -51.04 10.36 -31.28
N GLU A 335 -51.66 10.17 -32.44
CA GLU A 335 -52.16 11.20 -33.36
C GLU A 335 -51.14 12.05 -34.14
N PHE A 336 -50.48 11.48 -35.17
CA PHE A 336 -50.29 12.21 -36.45
C PHE A 336 -50.21 11.26 -37.66
N ALA A 337 -50.80 10.07 -37.56
CA ALA A 337 -50.94 9.14 -38.68
C ALA A 337 -52.23 9.41 -39.46
N ARG A 338 -52.48 10.65 -39.91
CA ARG A 338 -53.64 10.93 -40.78
C ARG A 338 -53.56 12.21 -41.62
N VAL A 339 -52.47 12.46 -42.34
CA VAL A 339 -52.53 13.17 -43.65
C VAL A 339 -51.41 12.65 -44.56
N LYS A 340 -51.73 11.68 -45.43
CA LYS A 340 -50.98 11.42 -46.67
C LYS A 340 -51.76 12.06 -47.82
N LYS A 341 -51.02 12.72 -48.74
CA LYS A 341 -51.40 13.41 -50.02
C LYS A 341 -51.28 14.93 -49.85
N ARG A 342 -50.52 15.74 -50.61
CA ARG A 342 -49.70 15.69 -51.83
C ARG A 342 -48.63 16.80 -51.63
N SER A 343 -47.35 16.73 -51.99
CA SER A 343 -46.85 17.01 -53.35
C SER A 343 -45.30 17.16 -53.34
N THR A 344 -44.69 16.59 -54.38
CA THR A 344 -43.43 16.88 -55.10
C THR A 344 -42.27 17.76 -54.53
N ILE A 345 -41.08 17.12 -54.52
CA ILE A 345 -39.76 17.54 -55.08
C ILE A 345 -39.05 18.78 -54.51
N ARG A 346 -37.91 18.57 -53.81
CA ARG A 346 -36.51 18.95 -54.21
C ARG A 346 -35.50 18.64 -53.08
N LYS A 347 -34.36 18.04 -53.46
CA LYS A 347 -33.18 17.79 -52.60
C LYS A 347 -32.33 19.07 -52.50
N ALA A 348 -31.93 19.46 -51.29
CA ALA A 348 -30.85 20.40 -50.99
C ALA A 348 -30.20 20.04 -49.62
N PRO A 349 -28.94 20.42 -49.36
CA PRO A 349 -28.02 19.66 -48.50
C PRO A 349 -28.02 20.04 -47.02
N ASN A 350 -27.52 19.13 -46.18
CA ASN A 350 -27.36 19.26 -44.72
C ASN A 350 -26.55 20.51 -44.31
N PRO A 351 -27.01 21.30 -43.31
CA PRO A 351 -26.14 22.25 -42.64
C PRO A 351 -25.26 21.54 -41.60
N LYS A 352 -23.97 21.84 -41.65
CA LYS A 352 -23.00 21.50 -40.58
C LYS A 352 -23.34 22.37 -39.37
N VAL A 353 -23.59 21.75 -38.22
CA VAL A 353 -23.63 22.47 -36.93
C VAL A 353 -22.22 22.44 -36.36
N GLU A 354 -21.56 23.61 -36.35
CA GLU A 354 -20.34 23.85 -35.59
C GLU A 354 -20.68 23.85 -34.09
N VAL A 355 -19.99 23.00 -33.32
CA VAL A 355 -20.01 23.05 -31.86
C VAL A 355 -18.85 23.95 -31.44
N THR A 356 -19.16 25.14 -30.95
CA THR A 356 -18.20 26.09 -30.38
C THR A 356 -17.65 25.56 -29.05
N ASN A 357 -16.32 25.54 -28.94
CA ASN A 357 -15.60 25.15 -27.73
C ASN A 357 -15.52 26.36 -26.76
N PRO A 358 -16.04 26.28 -25.51
CA PRO A 358 -16.12 27.42 -24.60
C PRO A 358 -14.82 27.77 -23.85
N TYR A 359 -13.66 27.20 -24.23
CA TYR A 359 -12.39 27.52 -23.58
C TYR A 359 -11.29 27.83 -24.61
N SER A 360 -11.20 29.08 -25.05
CA SER A 360 -10.02 29.62 -25.72
C SER A 360 -9.18 30.41 -24.71
N VAL A 361 -8.01 29.89 -24.36
CA VAL A 361 -6.99 30.59 -23.57
C VAL A 361 -6.21 31.49 -24.52
N SER A 362 -6.35 32.80 -24.38
CA SER A 362 -5.59 33.80 -25.13
C SER A 362 -4.20 33.99 -24.52
N CYS A 363 -3.17 33.53 -25.22
CA CYS A 363 -1.79 33.96 -25.00
C CYS A 363 -1.54 35.21 -25.85
N THR A 364 -1.26 36.34 -25.20
CA THR A 364 -0.65 37.50 -25.84
C THR A 364 0.86 37.49 -25.61
N HIS A 365 1.58 37.78 -26.69
CA HIS A 365 3.04 37.89 -26.79
C HIS A 365 3.62 39.02 -25.93
#